data_AF-A0AAA9Z4D1-F1
#
_entry.id   AF-A0AAA9Z4D1-F1
#
_cell.length_a   1.000
_cell.length_b   1.000
_cell.length_c   1.000
_cell.angle_alpha   90.00
_cell.angle_beta   90.00
_cell.angle_gamma   90.00
#
_symmetry.space_group_name_H-M   'P 1'
#
loop_
_entity.id
_entity.type
_entity.pdbx_description
1 polymer ?
#
loop_
_entity_poly.entity_id
_entity_poly.type
_entity_poly.pdbx_seq_one_letter_code
_entity_poly.pdbx_strand_id
1 'polypeptide(L)'
;MAIPRLPPVAGLHRIGPRSWAAEKPMVDVTIKRHFRKGANPKSVKASFARRVCEKYRETEIIYTDGSKKDELVGIGIHSKDYNEFHRLGSLCSVFSAEAAAISRAIAHPRSAPLLIVSDSASVLDALQSPSNKHPFVQEIQELLNE
;
A
#
# COMPACT_ATOMS: atom_id res chain seq x y z
N MET A 1 8.09 19.01 11.73
CA MET A 1 7.42 17.80 11.21
C MET A 1 8.14 16.58 11.77
N ALA A 2 7.46 15.74 12.55
CA ALA A 2 8.05 14.50 13.04
C ALA A 2 8.19 13.52 11.86
N ILE A 3 9.38 12.96 11.65
CA ILE A 3 9.57 11.86 10.69
C ILE A 3 8.70 10.70 11.21
N PRO A 4 7.73 10.19 10.44
CA PRO A 4 6.98 9.01 10.87
C PRO A 4 7.99 7.87 11.11
N ARG A 5 8.05 7.39 12.35
CA ARG A 5 8.88 6.25 12.72
C ARG A 5 8.24 5.01 12.13
N LEU A 6 9.04 4.19 11.46
CA LEU A 6 8.59 2.88 11.03
C LEU A 6 8.16 2.06 12.25
N PRO A 7 7.13 1.21 12.11
CA PRO A 7 6.73 0.28 13.15
C PRO A 7 7.91 -0.59 13.60
N PRO A 8 8.02 -0.92 14.90
CA PRO A 8 9.04 -1.84 15.38
C PRO A 8 8.79 -3.22 14.77
N VAL A 9 9.64 -3.65 13.83
CA VAL A 9 9.46 -4.92 13.08
C VAL A 9 9.41 -6.16 14.00
N ALA A 10 9.92 -6.06 15.23
CA ALA A 10 9.88 -7.10 16.26
C ALA A 10 8.81 -6.90 17.36
N GLY A 11 8.02 -5.82 17.28
CA GLY A 11 6.93 -5.55 18.21
C GLY A 11 5.64 -6.24 17.78
N LEU A 12 4.94 -6.86 18.73
CA LEU A 12 3.59 -7.35 18.50
C LEU A 12 2.67 -6.13 18.35
N HIS A 13 2.19 -5.83 17.14
CA HIS A 13 1.31 -4.67 16.91
C HIS A 13 -0.12 -4.96 17.37
N ARG A 14 -0.58 -6.20 17.14
CA ARG A 14 -1.89 -6.66 17.58
C ARG A 14 -1.82 -8.04 18.24
N ILE A 15 -2.47 -8.17 19.39
CA ILE A 15 -2.70 -9.45 20.08
C ILE A 15 -4.07 -9.99 19.63
N GLY A 16 -4.07 -10.89 18.65
CA GLY A 16 -5.30 -11.55 18.17
C GLY A 16 -5.82 -11.01 16.83
N PRO A 17 -6.99 -11.51 16.38
CA PRO A 17 -7.59 -11.09 15.11
C PRO A 17 -8.08 -9.65 15.18
N ARG A 18 -8.24 -9.03 14.00
CA ARG A 18 -8.89 -7.73 13.86
C ARG A 18 -10.29 -7.75 14.50
N SER A 19 -10.70 -6.62 15.11
CA SER A 19 -12.06 -6.46 15.62
C SER A 19 -13.09 -6.84 14.55
N TRP A 20 -14.14 -7.55 14.96
CA TRP A 20 -15.24 -7.92 14.06
C TRP A 20 -16.01 -6.70 13.55
N ALA A 21 -15.95 -5.58 14.27
CA ALA A 21 -16.59 -4.31 13.92
C ALA A 21 -15.72 -3.42 13.00
N ALA A 22 -14.47 -3.83 12.73
CA ALA A 22 -13.54 -3.05 11.93
C ALA A 22 -13.92 -3.04 10.45
N GLU A 23 -13.84 -1.89 9.80
CA GLU A 23 -14.16 -1.77 8.38
C GLU A 23 -13.11 -2.48 7.51
N LYS A 24 -13.54 -3.31 6.56
CA LYS A 24 -12.58 -3.98 5.67
C LYS A 24 -11.92 -2.95 4.74
N PRO A 25 -10.60 -3.04 4.47
CA PRO A 25 -9.94 -2.13 3.53
C PRO A 25 -10.59 -2.28 2.17
N MET A 26 -10.95 -1.18 1.53
CA MET A 26 -11.49 -1.21 0.18
C MET A 26 -10.36 -1.53 -0.81
N VAL A 27 -10.25 -2.80 -1.22
CA VAL A 27 -9.27 -3.25 -2.20
C VAL A 27 -9.94 -3.44 -3.56
N ASP A 28 -9.50 -2.67 -4.56
CA ASP A 28 -10.02 -2.73 -5.92
C ASP A 28 -9.08 -3.50 -6.86
N VAL A 29 -9.43 -4.76 -7.13
CA VAL A 29 -8.66 -5.66 -8.00
C VAL A 29 -9.16 -5.70 -9.45
N THR A 30 -10.02 -4.77 -9.89
CA THR A 30 -10.63 -4.84 -11.22
C THR A 30 -9.59 -4.88 -12.34
N ILE A 31 -8.52 -4.08 -12.27
CA ILE A 31 -7.45 -4.09 -13.29
C ILE A 31 -6.75 -5.45 -13.33
N LYS A 32 -6.37 -6.01 -12.16
CA LYS A 32 -5.76 -7.35 -12.02
C LYS A 32 -6.66 -8.46 -12.59
N ARG A 33 -7.99 -8.33 -12.51
CA ARG A 33 -8.95 -9.31 -13.05
C ARG A 33 -9.08 -9.24 -14.57
N HIS A 34 -8.97 -8.06 -15.16
CA HIS A 34 -9.15 -7.85 -16.60
C HIS A 34 -7.88 -8.06 -17.41
N PHE A 35 -6.71 -7.79 -16.82
CA PHE A 35 -5.43 -7.87 -17.53
C PHE A 35 -4.52 -8.92 -16.91
N ARG A 36 -3.81 -9.66 -17.76
CA ARG A 36 -2.78 -10.63 -17.38
C ARG A 36 -1.39 -10.09 -17.70
N LYS A 37 -0.36 -10.78 -17.21
CA LYS A 37 1.03 -10.52 -17.58
C LYS A 37 1.18 -10.50 -19.11
N GLY A 38 1.86 -9.50 -19.64
CA GLY A 38 2.05 -9.32 -21.09
C GLY A 38 0.90 -8.58 -21.80
N ALA A 39 -0.13 -8.13 -21.07
CA ALA A 39 -1.17 -7.27 -21.65
C ALA A 39 -0.57 -5.98 -22.23
N ASN A 40 -1.21 -5.45 -23.27
CA ASN A 40 -0.80 -4.21 -23.92
C ASN A 40 -0.81 -3.05 -22.90
N PRO A 41 0.34 -2.40 -22.64
CA PRO A 41 0.41 -1.30 -21.68
C PRO A 41 -0.54 -0.14 -21.98
N LYS A 42 -0.83 0.15 -23.26
CA LYS A 42 -1.78 1.20 -23.64
C LYS A 42 -3.20 0.87 -23.18
N SER A 43 -3.61 -0.39 -23.34
CA SER A 43 -4.94 -0.86 -22.92
C SER A 43 -5.09 -0.85 -21.39
N VAL A 44 -4.04 -1.27 -20.67
CA VAL A 44 -4.01 -1.22 -19.19
C VAL A 44 -4.12 0.23 -18.71
N LYS A 45 -3.32 1.13 -19.27
CA LYS A 45 -3.34 2.57 -18.94
C LYS A 45 -4.70 3.20 -19.22
N ALA A 46 -5.30 2.92 -20.37
CA ALA A 46 -6.62 3.43 -20.73
C ALA A 46 -7.71 2.93 -19.76
N SER A 47 -7.68 1.63 -19.40
CA SER A 47 -8.66 1.08 -18.46
C SER A 47 -8.46 1.62 -17.04
N PHE A 48 -7.22 1.84 -16.61
CA PHE A 48 -6.91 2.47 -15.32
C PHE A 48 -7.42 3.92 -15.31
N ALA A 49 -7.08 4.72 -16.32
CA ALA A 49 -7.51 6.11 -16.44
C ALA A 49 -9.04 6.23 -16.42
N ARG A 50 -9.75 5.39 -17.18
CA ARG A 50 -11.21 5.33 -17.15
C ARG A 50 -11.74 5.07 -15.74
N ARG A 51 -11.16 4.09 -15.04
CA ARG A 51 -11.58 3.72 -13.68
C ARG A 51 -11.35 4.84 -12.67
N VAL A 52 -10.24 5.56 -12.80
CA VAL A 52 -9.96 6.76 -12.00
C VAL A 52 -11.03 7.83 -12.27
N CYS A 53 -11.31 8.16 -13.53
CA CYS A 53 -12.30 9.18 -13.88
C CYS A 53 -13.73 8.83 -13.45
N GLU A 54 -14.11 7.55 -13.50
CA GLU A 54 -15.48 7.12 -13.20
C GLU A 54 -15.73 6.90 -11.71
N LYS A 55 -14.75 6.35 -10.98
CA LYS A 55 -14.93 5.89 -9.59
C LYS A 55 -14.11 6.66 -8.56
N TYR A 56 -12.94 7.18 -8.94
CA TYR A 56 -11.96 7.76 -8.02
C TYR A 56 -11.59 9.21 -8.40
N ARG A 57 -12.53 9.94 -9.00
CA ARG A 57 -12.26 11.27 -9.56
C ARG A 57 -11.94 12.32 -8.51
N GLU A 58 -12.49 12.18 -7.30
CA GLU A 58 -12.30 13.11 -6.17
C GLU A 58 -11.22 12.62 -5.20
N THR A 59 -10.36 11.68 -5.61
CA THR A 59 -9.31 11.13 -4.76
C THR A 59 -7.93 11.66 -5.15
N GLU A 60 -7.08 11.86 -4.16
CA GLU A 60 -5.64 12.04 -4.38
C GLU A 60 -5.01 10.67 -4.71
N ILE A 61 -4.22 10.61 -5.78
CA ILE A 61 -3.60 9.36 -6.24
C ILE A 61 -2.15 9.31 -5.78
N ILE A 62 -1.80 8.24 -5.06
CA ILE A 62 -0.43 7.93 -4.68
C ILE A 62 -0.06 6.57 -5.28
N TYR A 63 1.11 6.52 -5.91
CA TYR A 63 1.74 5.29 -6.37
C TYR A 63 2.80 4.86 -5.36
N THR A 64 2.88 3.56 -5.08
CA THR A 64 3.84 2.99 -4.14
C THR A 64 4.61 1.86 -4.81
N ASP A 65 5.89 1.73 -4.49
CA ASP A 65 6.75 0.65 -4.95
C ASP A 65 7.74 0.26 -3.85
N GLY A 66 7.98 -1.05 -3.68
CA GLY A 66 8.89 -1.60 -2.69
C GLY A 66 9.91 -2.53 -3.35
N SER A 67 11.19 -2.18 -3.30
CA SER A 67 12.23 -2.96 -3.97
C SER A 67 13.27 -3.52 -3.02
N LYS A 68 13.85 -4.66 -3.41
CA LYS A 68 15.04 -5.24 -2.78
C LYS A 68 16.05 -5.64 -3.86
N LYS A 69 17.30 -5.23 -3.66
CA LYS A 69 18.45 -5.69 -4.44
C LYS A 69 19.59 -5.98 -3.49
N ASP A 70 20.00 -7.25 -3.43
CA ASP A 70 21.00 -7.73 -2.47
C ASP A 70 20.59 -7.34 -1.03
N GLU A 71 21.48 -6.67 -0.29
CA GLU A 71 21.25 -6.14 1.05
C GLU A 71 20.60 -4.73 1.07
N LEU A 72 20.20 -4.20 -0.09
CA LEU A 72 19.56 -2.90 -0.20
C LEU A 72 18.06 -3.06 -0.34
N VAL A 73 17.31 -2.54 0.64
CA VAL A 73 15.84 -2.51 0.62
C VAL A 73 15.38 -1.06 0.65
N GLY A 74 14.44 -0.71 -0.22
CA GLY A 74 13.92 0.65 -0.33
C GLY A 74 12.44 0.69 -0.66
N ILE A 75 11.82 1.81 -0.33
CA ILE A 75 10.45 2.13 -0.68
C ILE A 75 10.41 3.46 -1.43
N GLY A 76 9.49 3.55 -2.38
CA GLY A 76 9.17 4.76 -3.13
C GLY A 76 7.69 5.09 -3.03
N ILE A 77 7.40 6.38 -2.88
CA ILE A 77 6.06 6.93 -2.85
C ILE A 77 6.04 8.10 -3.82
N HIS A 78 5.14 8.06 -4.78
CA HIS A 78 5.04 9.06 -5.84
C HIS A 78 3.61 9.57 -5.92
N SER A 79 3.41 10.86 -5.75
CA SER A 79 2.15 11.54 -6.04
C SER A 79 2.37 12.62 -7.10
N LYS A 80 1.34 13.42 -7.40
CA LYS A 80 1.49 14.58 -8.29
C LYS A 80 2.38 15.67 -7.66
N ASP A 81 2.28 15.86 -6.35
CA ASP A 81 2.82 17.03 -5.66
C ASP A 81 4.10 16.71 -4.88
N TYR A 82 4.37 15.44 -4.60
CA TYR A 82 5.55 15.03 -3.85
C TYR A 82 6.06 13.64 -4.25
N ASN A 83 7.33 13.43 -3.91
CA ASN A 83 8.03 12.15 -4.03
C ASN A 83 8.81 11.89 -2.76
N GLU A 84 8.69 10.68 -2.21
CA GLU A 84 9.43 10.23 -1.04
C GLU A 84 10.13 8.91 -1.33
N PHE A 85 11.37 8.79 -0.85
CA PHE A 85 12.15 7.55 -0.94
C PHE A 85 12.80 7.28 0.40
N HIS A 86 12.65 6.05 0.90
CA HIS A 86 13.20 5.66 2.20
C HIS A 86 13.95 4.34 2.09
N ARG A 87 15.06 4.22 2.81
CA ARG A 87 15.74 2.94 3.02
C ARG A 87 15.13 2.19 4.19
N LEU A 88 14.98 0.89 4.02
CA LEU A 88 14.61 -0.03 5.10
C LEU A 88 15.82 -0.86 5.53
N GLY A 89 15.69 -1.56 6.65
CA GLY A 89 16.73 -2.51 7.09
C GLY A 89 16.93 -3.62 6.04
N SER A 90 18.17 -4.07 5.86
CA SER A 90 18.55 -5.06 4.83
C SER A 90 17.82 -6.41 4.97
N LEU A 91 17.42 -6.74 6.20
CA LEU A 91 16.65 -7.94 6.53
C LEU A 91 15.19 -7.89 6.07
N CYS A 92 14.68 -6.72 5.65
CA CYS A 92 13.33 -6.62 5.12
C CYS A 92 13.20 -7.43 3.82
N SER A 93 12.04 -8.04 3.63
CA SER A 93 11.69 -8.70 2.37
C SER A 93 11.13 -7.68 1.38
N VAL A 94 11.01 -8.05 0.10
CA VAL A 94 10.25 -7.26 -0.90
C VAL A 94 8.82 -7.04 -0.41
N PHE A 95 8.17 -8.06 0.16
CA PHE A 95 6.83 -7.93 0.73
C PHE A 95 6.78 -6.86 1.84
N SER A 96 7.78 -6.86 2.73
CA SER A 96 7.88 -5.87 3.80
C SER A 96 8.10 -4.46 3.26
N ALA A 97 8.87 -4.31 2.19
CA ALA A 97 9.07 -3.03 1.51
C ALA A 97 7.77 -2.52 0.89
N GLU A 98 7.07 -3.36 0.13
CA GLU A 98 5.77 -3.02 -0.47
C GLU A 98 4.73 -2.60 0.59
N ALA A 99 4.62 -3.37 1.69
CA ALA A 99 3.72 -3.03 2.77
C ALA A 99 4.12 -1.74 3.50
N ALA A 100 5.41 -1.50 3.69
CA ALA A 100 5.89 -0.26 4.29
C ALA A 100 5.62 0.97 3.40
N ALA A 101 5.74 0.83 2.07
CA ALA A 101 5.42 1.88 1.11
C ALA A 101 3.93 2.30 1.21
N ILE A 102 3.02 1.32 1.30
CA ILE A 102 1.59 1.57 1.50
C ILE A 102 1.32 2.21 2.87
N SER A 103 1.87 1.67 3.96
CA SER A 103 1.70 2.23 5.31
C SER A 103 2.11 3.71 5.34
N ARG A 104 3.27 4.02 4.77
CA ARG A 104 3.80 5.38 4.71
C ARG A 104 2.95 6.31 3.83
N ALA A 105 2.40 5.80 2.72
CA ALA A 105 1.48 6.57 1.88
C ALA A 105 0.17 6.91 2.62
N ILE A 106 -0.36 6.00 3.45
CA ILE A 106 -1.56 6.25 4.25
C ILE A 106 -1.32 7.31 5.32
N ALA A 107 -0.13 7.31 5.93
CA ALA A 107 0.26 8.26 6.96
C ALA A 107 0.56 9.68 6.42
N HIS A 108 0.62 9.87 5.10
CA HIS A 108 0.86 11.19 4.52
C HIS A 108 -0.36 12.11 4.76
N PRO A 109 -0.15 13.35 5.24
CA PRO A 109 -1.23 14.31 5.42
C PRO A 109 -1.98 14.58 4.12
N ARG A 110 -3.30 14.53 4.16
CA ARG A 110 -4.15 14.68 2.97
C ARG A 110 -5.37 15.53 3.26
N SER A 111 -5.82 16.25 2.25
CA SER A 111 -7.04 17.07 2.27
C SER A 111 -8.22 16.41 1.55
N ALA A 112 -7.98 15.32 0.82
CA ALA A 112 -8.96 14.56 0.06
C ALA A 112 -8.89 13.06 0.38
N PRO A 113 -9.93 12.27 0.06
CA PRO A 113 -9.84 10.81 0.11
C PRO A 113 -8.69 10.28 -0.75
N LEU A 114 -8.10 9.16 -0.34
CA LEU A 114 -6.86 8.65 -0.95
C LEU A 114 -7.11 7.41 -1.81
N LEU A 115 -6.49 7.39 -3.00
CA LEU A 115 -6.33 6.20 -3.84
C LEU A 115 -4.86 5.80 -3.89
N ILE A 116 -4.52 4.71 -3.18
CA ILE A 116 -3.19 4.11 -3.26
C ILE A 116 -3.16 3.07 -4.38
N VAL A 117 -2.17 3.17 -5.25
CA VAL A 117 -1.94 2.28 -6.38
C VAL A 117 -0.64 1.52 -6.13
N SER A 118 -0.76 0.21 -5.92
CA SER A 118 0.35 -0.74 -5.77
C SER A 118 0.17 -1.90 -6.72
N ASP A 119 1.26 -2.42 -7.27
CA ASP A 119 1.28 -3.65 -8.06
C ASP A 119 1.54 -4.92 -7.21
N SER A 120 1.75 -4.74 -5.90
CA SER A 120 1.96 -5.82 -4.94
C SER A 120 0.68 -6.59 -4.62
N ALA A 121 0.33 -7.53 -5.50
CA ALA A 121 -0.79 -8.44 -5.31
C ALA A 121 -0.77 -9.16 -3.95
N SER A 122 0.41 -9.54 -3.46
CA SER A 122 0.56 -10.26 -2.18
C SER A 122 0.20 -9.37 -0.98
N VAL A 123 0.57 -8.09 -1.00
CA VAL A 123 0.20 -7.15 0.08
C VAL A 123 -1.30 -6.83 0.03
N LEU A 124 -1.86 -6.60 -1.16
CA LEU A 124 -3.31 -6.37 -1.32
C LEU A 124 -4.16 -7.56 -0.86
N ASP A 125 -3.69 -8.79 -1.09
CA ASP A 125 -4.34 -10.00 -0.60
C ASP A 125 -4.15 -10.15 0.93
N ALA A 126 -2.97 -9.82 1.46
CA ALA A 126 -2.66 -9.82 2.90
C ALA A 126 -3.53 -8.85 3.71
N LEU A 127 -3.82 -7.66 3.18
CA LEU A 127 -4.67 -6.65 3.83
C LEU A 127 -6.11 -7.13 4.06
N GLN A 128 -6.59 -8.05 3.23
CA GLN A 128 -7.92 -8.64 3.36
C GLN A 128 -7.98 -9.73 4.42
N SER A 129 -6.85 -10.20 4.93
CA SER A 129 -6.78 -11.21 5.99
C SER A 129 -6.94 -10.56 7.38
N PRO A 130 -7.97 -10.92 8.16
CA PRO A 130 -8.20 -10.35 9.49
C PRO A 130 -7.21 -10.82 10.56
N SER A 131 -6.41 -11.86 10.27
CA SER A 131 -5.47 -12.50 11.21
C SER A 131 -4.01 -12.38 10.77
N ASN A 132 -3.70 -11.47 9.83
CA ASN A 132 -2.33 -11.25 9.38
C ASN A 132 -1.45 -10.77 10.55
N LYS A 133 -0.23 -11.33 10.67
CA LYS A 133 0.73 -11.03 11.73
C LYS A 133 1.85 -10.09 11.32
N HIS A 134 1.92 -9.71 10.04
CA HIS A 134 2.99 -8.87 9.54
C HIS A 134 2.82 -7.43 10.08
N PRO A 135 3.85 -6.81 10.69
CA PRO A 135 3.72 -5.53 11.39
C PRO A 135 3.17 -4.41 10.50
N PHE A 136 3.73 -4.18 9.30
CA PHE A 136 3.19 -3.17 8.37
C PHE A 136 1.74 -3.45 7.93
N VAL A 137 1.32 -4.72 7.84
CA VAL A 137 -0.06 -5.06 7.46
C VAL A 137 -1.01 -4.74 8.62
N GLN A 138 -0.60 -5.01 9.86
CA GLN A 138 -1.37 -4.67 11.05
C GLN A 138 -1.50 -3.15 11.23
N GLU A 139 -0.40 -2.42 11.02
CA GLU A 139 -0.37 -0.95 11.06
C GLU A 139 -1.31 -0.34 10.00
N ILE A 140 -1.25 -0.81 8.74
CA ILE A 140 -2.19 -0.35 7.72
C ILE A 140 -3.64 -0.61 8.15
N GLN A 141 -3.93 -1.78 8.70
CA GLN A 141 -5.28 -2.10 9.15
C GLN A 141 -5.72 -1.23 10.32
N GLU A 142 -4.81 -0.84 11.22
CA GLU A 142 -5.07 0.11 12.31
C GLU A 142 -5.39 1.51 11.74
N LEU A 143 -4.54 2.02 10.85
CA LEU A 143 -4.73 3.33 10.18
C LEU A 143 -6.01 3.45 9.35
N LEU A 144 -6.73 2.34 9.12
CA LEU A 144 -8.00 2.29 8.40
C LEU A 144 -9.22 2.11 9.31
N ASN A 145 -9.04 1.86 10.61
CA ASN A 145 -10.12 1.68 11.59
C ASN A 145 -10.21 2.78 12.66
N GLU A 146 -9.29 3.72 12.62
CA GLU A 146 -9.29 4.99 13.37
C GLU A 146 -9.38 6.14 12.37
#